data_AF-A0A318KHP0-F1
#
_entry.id   AF-A0A318KHP0-F1
#
_cell.length_a   1.000
_cell.length_b   1.000
_cell.length_c   1.000
_cell.angle_alpha   90.00
_cell.angle_beta   90.00
_cell.angle_gamma   90.00
#
_symmetry.space_group_name_H-M   'P 1'
#
loop_
_entity.id
_entity.type
_entity.pdbx_description
1 polymer ?
#
loop_
_entity_poly.entity_id
_entity_poly.type
_entity_poly.pdbx_seq_one_letter_code
_entity_poly.pdbx_strand_id
1 'polypeptide(L)'
;MEHARTLLNTPSSELATVLRYGLIGLRSGVAAAYRVRPDDPGAAACREVIRVFDELLDAKAPEEHDSARTAPDRALTILLRSPSAPAWLRDPAAAPHTLRRRMHLATLRLPEPEAAVWRDAVTEALGSPEPSGRWRDLPGTPEIVLCPPSMAGEGYRLLDSAPIDDEIARRLGLATRSPDSFRRELARLATIVAAMVDGDPDLVLALESVNYKGLCVFTEANRAAYHRDLLYRLGEYGRTRYGSPESFEALVLVDEALQSVLHMPVAAGGSWWSGIHERARALVFNAQRDHPGVHLQLLAHPYRQIRGKTGDNDVRIRSDGSGNVLRCLRLWAEVDGKRLPGRVVYSG
;
A
#
# COMPACT_ATOMS: atom_id res chain seq x y z
N MET A 1 -17.46 -20.92 23.49
CA MET A 1 -18.20 -19.73 22.99
C MET A 1 -18.94 -18.96 24.08
N GLU A 2 -19.28 -19.59 25.21
CA GLU A 2 -19.99 -18.94 26.32
C GLU A 2 -19.26 -17.75 26.95
N HIS A 3 -17.94 -17.84 27.17
CA HIS A 3 -17.15 -16.71 27.65
C HIS A 3 -17.09 -15.55 26.65
N ALA A 4 -17.07 -15.85 25.34
CA ALA A 4 -17.12 -14.82 24.30
C ALA A 4 -18.48 -14.11 24.31
N ARG A 5 -19.59 -14.85 24.46
CA ARG A 5 -20.93 -14.26 24.64
C ARG A 5 -21.03 -13.41 25.90
N THR A 6 -20.48 -13.91 27.00
CA THR A 6 -20.43 -13.17 28.28
C THR A 6 -19.70 -11.86 28.10
N LEU A 7 -18.50 -11.89 27.52
CA LEU A 7 -17.71 -10.68 27.25
C LEU A 7 -18.45 -9.72 26.30
N LEU A 8 -19.00 -10.21 25.19
CA LEU A 8 -19.74 -9.39 24.22
C LEU A 8 -20.98 -8.70 24.78
N ASN A 9 -21.53 -9.24 25.87
CA ASN A 9 -22.70 -8.71 26.58
C ASN A 9 -22.32 -7.85 27.79
N THR A 10 -21.03 -7.72 28.13
CA THR A 10 -20.57 -6.85 29.21
C THR A 10 -20.68 -5.37 28.78
N PRO A 11 -21.52 -4.56 29.44
CA PRO A 11 -21.70 -3.15 29.08
C PRO A 11 -20.40 -2.36 29.23
N SER A 12 -20.15 -1.41 28.33
CA SER A 12 -19.00 -0.48 28.37
C SER A 12 -17.61 -1.14 28.44
N SER A 13 -17.47 -2.40 28.01
CA SER A 13 -16.18 -3.09 28.01
C SER A 13 -15.41 -2.85 26.72
N GLU A 14 -14.25 -2.20 26.80
CA GLU A 14 -13.33 -2.06 25.65
C GLU A 14 -12.89 -3.42 25.11
N LEU A 15 -12.75 -4.43 25.98
CA LEU A 15 -12.42 -5.80 25.58
C LEU A 15 -13.56 -6.46 24.80
N ALA A 16 -14.82 -6.16 25.13
CA ALA A 16 -15.98 -6.59 24.36
C ALA A 16 -15.99 -5.96 22.97
N THR A 17 -15.64 -4.67 22.89
CA THR A 17 -15.52 -3.92 21.65
C THR A 17 -14.42 -4.50 20.75
N VAL A 18 -13.22 -4.72 21.29
CA VAL A 18 -12.10 -5.38 20.60
C VAL A 18 -12.50 -6.77 20.09
N LEU A 19 -13.15 -7.58 20.93
CA LEU A 19 -13.64 -8.91 20.55
C LEU A 19 -14.68 -8.82 19.42
N ARG A 20 -15.62 -7.87 19.50
CA ARG A 20 -16.66 -7.66 18.49
C ARG A 20 -16.03 -7.31 17.14
N TYR A 21 -15.01 -6.45 17.11
CA TYR A 21 -14.29 -6.12 15.88
C TYR A 21 -13.47 -7.27 15.32
N GLY A 22 -12.79 -8.02 16.19
CA GLY A 22 -12.11 -9.25 15.77
C GLY A 22 -13.08 -10.23 15.10
N LEU A 23 -14.27 -10.43 15.69
CA LEU A 23 -15.29 -11.32 15.16
C LEU A 23 -15.90 -10.82 13.84
N ILE A 24 -16.17 -9.52 13.70
CA ILE A 24 -16.64 -8.94 12.43
C ILE A 24 -15.57 -9.10 11.34
N GLY A 25 -14.30 -8.80 11.66
CA GLY A 25 -13.18 -8.97 10.73
C GLY A 25 -13.03 -10.41 10.26
N LEU A 26 -13.04 -11.37 11.20
CA LEU A 26 -13.00 -12.80 10.90
C LEU A 26 -14.19 -13.24 10.05
N ARG A 27 -15.41 -12.84 10.44
CA ARG A 27 -16.64 -13.15 9.70
C ARG A 27 -16.58 -12.66 8.27
N SER A 28 -16.16 -11.42 8.06
CA SER A 28 -16.08 -10.85 6.73
C SER A 28 -14.93 -11.43 5.90
N GLY A 29 -13.79 -11.78 6.53
CA GLY A 29 -12.70 -12.51 5.88
C GLY A 29 -13.11 -13.91 5.41
N VAL A 30 -13.79 -14.69 6.26
CA VAL A 30 -14.34 -16.01 5.90
C VAL A 30 -15.40 -15.88 4.80
N ALA A 31 -16.28 -14.88 4.86
CA ALA A 31 -17.28 -14.63 3.83
C ALA A 31 -16.67 -14.22 2.48
N ALA A 32 -15.59 -13.46 2.48
CA ALA A 32 -14.85 -13.13 1.26
C ALA A 32 -14.19 -14.38 0.66
N ALA A 33 -13.52 -15.20 1.49
CA ALA A 33 -12.92 -16.45 1.03
C ALA A 33 -13.97 -17.41 0.43
N TYR A 34 -15.13 -17.54 1.07
CA TYR A 34 -16.25 -18.36 0.58
C TYR A 34 -16.78 -17.86 -0.78
N ARG A 35 -16.93 -16.56 -0.98
CA ARG A 35 -17.38 -15.97 -2.26
C ARG A 35 -16.42 -16.28 -3.42
N VAL A 36 -15.12 -16.29 -3.15
CA VAL A 36 -14.09 -16.54 -4.17
C VAL A 36 -13.98 -18.03 -4.49
N ARG A 37 -14.26 -18.93 -3.53
CA ARG A 37 -14.16 -20.38 -3.70
C ARG A 37 -15.40 -21.10 -3.15
N PRO A 38 -16.55 -20.99 -3.82
CA PRO A 38 -17.79 -21.60 -3.35
C PRO A 38 -17.75 -23.14 -3.35
N ASP A 39 -16.88 -23.72 -4.18
CA ASP A 39 -16.73 -25.17 -4.37
C ASP A 39 -15.58 -25.79 -3.54
N ASP A 40 -14.95 -25.01 -2.66
CA ASP A 40 -13.90 -25.54 -1.78
C ASP A 40 -14.47 -26.63 -0.84
N PRO A 41 -13.74 -27.73 -0.55
CA PRO A 41 -14.22 -28.75 0.38
C PRO A 41 -14.61 -28.20 1.77
N GLY A 42 -14.03 -27.07 2.17
CA GLY A 42 -14.34 -26.34 3.40
C GLY A 42 -15.53 -25.36 3.28
N ALA A 43 -16.20 -25.24 2.14
CA ALA A 43 -17.29 -24.29 1.90
C ALA A 43 -18.46 -24.43 2.89
N ALA A 44 -18.85 -25.67 3.21
CA ALA A 44 -19.88 -25.95 4.20
C ALA A 44 -19.46 -25.49 5.61
N ALA A 45 -18.21 -25.74 5.98
CA ALA A 45 -17.65 -25.28 7.24
C ALA A 45 -17.55 -23.74 7.29
N CYS A 46 -17.22 -23.08 6.18
CA CYS A 46 -17.19 -21.62 6.10
C CYS A 46 -18.57 -21.01 6.35
N ARG A 47 -19.63 -21.57 5.75
CA ARG A 47 -21.02 -21.12 6.02
C ARG A 47 -21.39 -21.26 7.50
N GLU A 48 -20.99 -22.38 8.11
CA GLU A 48 -21.28 -22.64 9.51
C GLU A 48 -20.50 -21.70 10.45
N VAL A 49 -19.23 -21.43 10.14
CA VAL A 49 -18.41 -20.44 10.87
C VAL A 49 -19.02 -19.04 10.75
N ILE A 50 -19.48 -18.64 9.55
CA ILE A 50 -20.17 -17.36 9.35
C ILE A 50 -21.43 -17.30 10.21
N ARG A 51 -22.26 -18.37 10.22
CA ARG A 51 -23.46 -18.46 11.07
C ARG A 51 -23.13 -18.31 12.55
N VAL A 52 -22.10 -18.99 13.04
CA VAL A 52 -21.66 -18.91 14.43
C VAL A 52 -21.20 -17.50 14.79
N PHE A 53 -20.49 -16.81 13.89
CA PHE A 53 -20.11 -15.42 14.11
C PHE A 53 -21.32 -14.49 14.08
N ASP A 54 -22.24 -14.69 13.14
CA ASP A 54 -23.48 -13.92 13.08
C ASP A 54 -24.26 -14.09 14.40
N GLU A 55 -24.42 -15.31 14.92
CA GLU A 55 -25.08 -15.56 16.22
C GLU A 55 -24.37 -14.98 17.44
N LEU A 56 -23.03 -14.91 17.42
CA LEU A 56 -22.28 -14.24 18.47
C LEU A 56 -22.47 -12.73 18.42
N LEU A 57 -22.48 -12.17 17.21
CA LEU A 57 -22.63 -10.74 16.97
C LEU A 57 -24.07 -10.27 17.20
N ASP A 58 -25.03 -11.18 16.99
CA ASP A 58 -26.48 -11.00 17.16
C ASP A 58 -26.97 -11.32 18.57
N ALA A 59 -26.12 -11.95 19.41
CA ALA A 59 -26.39 -12.09 20.84
C ALA A 59 -26.67 -10.70 21.41
N LYS A 60 -27.94 -10.50 21.84
CA LYS A 60 -28.52 -9.21 22.26
C LYS A 60 -27.48 -8.30 22.88
N ALA A 61 -27.01 -7.34 22.09
CA ALA A 61 -26.58 -6.08 22.68
C ALA A 61 -27.75 -5.64 23.58
N PRO A 62 -27.50 -5.23 24.83
CA PRO A 62 -28.53 -4.54 25.59
C PRO A 62 -29.17 -3.51 24.66
N GLU A 63 -30.50 -3.40 24.68
CA GLU A 63 -31.22 -2.29 24.05
C GLU A 63 -30.86 -1.00 24.79
N GLU A 64 -29.59 -0.62 24.76
CA GLU A 64 -29.09 0.68 25.15
C GLU A 64 -28.85 1.41 23.84
N HIS A 65 -29.86 2.20 23.50
CA HIS A 65 -29.68 3.54 22.95
C HIS A 65 -28.62 3.67 21.85
N ASP A 66 -29.10 3.90 20.64
CA ASP A 66 -28.31 4.41 19.52
C ASP A 66 -27.51 5.69 19.88
N SER A 67 -27.75 6.32 21.04
CA SER A 67 -26.94 7.39 21.62
C SER A 67 -25.66 6.94 22.38
N ALA A 68 -25.40 5.63 22.55
CA ALA A 68 -24.25 5.11 23.31
C ALA A 68 -23.15 4.44 22.47
N ARG A 69 -23.37 4.21 21.17
CA ARG A 69 -22.26 3.81 20.29
C ARG A 69 -21.31 4.99 20.12
N THR A 70 -20.04 4.78 20.41
CA THR A 70 -19.06 5.83 20.14
C THR A 70 -19.01 6.06 18.63
N ALA A 71 -18.77 7.30 18.20
CA ALA A 71 -18.61 7.66 16.79
C ALA A 71 -17.67 6.69 16.00
N PRO A 72 -16.54 6.25 16.59
CA PRO A 72 -15.69 5.18 16.04
C PRO A 72 -16.39 3.86 15.72
N ASP A 73 -17.35 3.45 16.55
CA ASP A 73 -18.04 2.18 16.36
C ASP A 73 -19.00 2.20 15.17
N ARG A 74 -19.59 3.36 14.88
CA ARG A 74 -20.41 3.58 13.68
C ARG A 74 -19.56 3.63 12.42
N ALA A 75 -18.42 4.33 12.46
CA ALA A 75 -17.48 4.44 11.33
C ALA A 75 -17.00 3.06 10.89
N LEU A 76 -16.55 2.28 11.87
CA LEU A 76 -16.04 0.96 11.63
C LEU A 76 -17.14 -0.01 11.18
N THR A 77 -18.37 0.14 11.69
CA THR A 77 -19.51 -0.66 11.21
C THR A 77 -19.88 -0.35 9.76
N ILE A 78 -19.92 0.92 9.35
CA ILE A 78 -20.21 1.33 7.96
C ILE A 78 -19.12 0.78 7.03
N LEU A 79 -17.86 0.85 7.45
CA LEU A 79 -16.74 0.41 6.64
C LEU A 79 -16.60 -1.10 6.59
N LEU A 80 -16.76 -1.83 7.70
CA LEU A 80 -16.76 -3.30 7.72
C LEU A 80 -17.97 -3.90 6.98
N ARG A 81 -19.01 -3.12 6.71
CA ARG A 81 -20.10 -3.47 5.80
C ARG A 81 -19.73 -3.29 4.33
N SER A 82 -18.66 -2.55 4.01
CA SER A 82 -18.12 -2.50 2.64
C SER A 82 -17.62 -3.89 2.26
N PRO A 83 -18.09 -4.49 1.15
CA PRO A 83 -17.68 -5.85 0.73
C PRO A 83 -16.17 -6.02 0.54
N SER A 84 -15.46 -4.91 0.36
CA SER A 84 -14.02 -4.77 0.12
C SER A 84 -13.19 -4.54 1.38
N ALA A 85 -13.77 -4.00 2.47
CA ALA A 85 -13.00 -3.58 3.65
C ALA A 85 -12.14 -4.64 4.32
N PRO A 86 -12.57 -5.91 4.44
CA PRO A 86 -11.75 -6.97 5.03
C PRO A 86 -10.49 -7.28 4.23
N ALA A 87 -10.53 -7.04 2.91
CA ALA A 87 -9.35 -7.22 2.07
C ALA A 87 -8.29 -6.16 2.36
N TRP A 88 -8.72 -4.95 2.74
CA TRP A 88 -7.82 -3.82 2.88
C TRP A 88 -7.36 -3.57 4.31
N LEU A 89 -8.12 -3.91 5.35
CA LEU A 89 -7.73 -3.67 6.75
C LEU A 89 -7.09 -4.91 7.37
N ARG A 90 -5.76 -4.90 7.53
CA ARG A 90 -4.97 -6.05 8.03
C ARG A 90 -5.22 -6.40 9.50
N ASP A 91 -5.64 -5.41 10.31
CA ASP A 91 -6.00 -5.61 11.71
C ASP A 91 -7.10 -4.59 12.12
N PRO A 92 -8.38 -4.98 12.11
CA PRO A 92 -9.48 -4.11 12.49
C PRO A 92 -9.60 -3.88 14.00
N ALA A 93 -8.80 -4.55 14.84
CA ALA A 93 -8.85 -4.46 16.30
C ALA A 93 -7.96 -3.33 16.88
N ALA A 94 -7.35 -2.51 16.02
CA ALA A 94 -6.51 -1.39 16.43
C ALA A 94 -7.30 -0.30 17.20
N ALA A 95 -6.62 0.41 18.10
CA ALA A 95 -7.20 1.54 18.85
C ALA A 95 -7.83 2.59 17.90
N PRO A 96 -8.88 3.33 18.31
CA PRO A 96 -9.64 4.21 17.41
C PRO A 96 -8.82 5.25 16.62
N HIS A 97 -7.79 5.85 17.23
CA HIS A 97 -6.91 6.81 16.55
C HIS A 97 -6.03 6.14 15.49
N THR A 98 -5.54 4.93 15.77
CA THR A 98 -4.78 4.10 14.83
C THR A 98 -5.67 3.62 13.70
N LEU A 99 -6.92 3.25 14.02
CA LEU A 99 -7.91 2.86 13.04
C LEU A 99 -8.28 4.00 12.09
N ARG A 100 -8.55 5.22 12.60
CA ARG A 100 -8.79 6.42 11.77
C ARG A 100 -7.67 6.64 10.77
N ARG A 101 -6.42 6.60 11.24
CA ARG A 101 -5.23 6.76 10.41
C ARG A 101 -5.16 5.70 9.33
N ARG A 102 -5.31 4.42 9.71
CA ARG A 102 -5.27 3.30 8.76
C ARG A 102 -6.40 3.37 7.74
N MET A 103 -7.57 3.85 8.12
CA MET A 103 -8.69 4.06 7.19
C MET A 103 -8.36 5.15 6.15
N HIS A 104 -7.82 6.29 6.56
CA HIS A 104 -7.38 7.32 5.62
C HIS A 104 -6.30 6.78 4.67
N LEU A 105 -5.28 6.11 5.19
CA LEU A 105 -4.23 5.51 4.38
C LEU A 105 -4.76 4.41 3.46
N ALA A 106 -5.76 3.63 3.89
CA ALA A 106 -6.42 2.64 3.05
C ALA A 106 -7.15 3.27 1.85
N THR A 107 -7.66 4.51 1.96
CA THR A 107 -8.29 5.17 0.81
C THR A 107 -7.31 5.43 -0.33
N LEU A 108 -6.00 5.54 -0.04
CA LEU A 108 -4.97 5.75 -1.05
C LEU A 108 -4.79 4.57 -2.02
N ARG A 109 -5.26 3.38 -1.65
CA ARG A 109 -5.14 2.14 -2.45
C ARG A 109 -6.45 1.68 -3.09
N LEU A 110 -7.54 2.41 -2.87
CA LEU A 110 -8.86 2.15 -3.44
C LEU A 110 -9.06 2.94 -4.75
N PRO A 111 -9.93 2.48 -5.66
CA PRO A 111 -10.42 3.32 -6.75
C PRO A 111 -11.10 4.58 -6.20
N GLU A 112 -10.93 5.73 -6.87
CA GLU A 112 -11.40 7.03 -6.37
C GLU A 112 -12.88 7.07 -5.94
N PRO A 113 -13.84 6.47 -6.66
CA PRO A 113 -15.25 6.46 -6.21
C PRO A 113 -15.43 5.77 -4.86
N GLU A 114 -14.70 4.68 -4.63
CA GLU A 114 -14.76 3.93 -3.37
C GLU A 114 -13.99 4.68 -2.26
N ALA A 115 -12.84 5.27 -2.59
CA ALA A 115 -12.07 6.11 -1.69
C ALA A 115 -12.87 7.32 -1.19
N ALA A 116 -13.68 7.95 -2.06
CA ALA A 116 -14.56 9.06 -1.70
C ALA A 116 -15.62 8.63 -0.67
N VAL A 117 -16.34 7.53 -0.94
CA VAL A 117 -17.33 6.98 0.01
C VAL A 117 -16.70 6.67 1.36
N TRP A 118 -15.49 6.12 1.38
CA TRP A 118 -14.78 5.83 2.61
C TRP A 118 -14.39 7.11 3.36
N ARG A 119 -13.88 8.14 2.67
CA ARG A 119 -13.53 9.43 3.29
C ARG A 119 -14.75 10.12 3.88
N ASP A 120 -15.88 10.08 3.20
CA ASP A 120 -17.14 10.65 3.69
C ASP A 120 -17.62 9.89 4.93
N ALA A 121 -17.64 8.56 4.88
CA ALA A 121 -18.01 7.72 6.01
C ALA A 121 -17.08 7.92 7.22
N VAL A 122 -15.77 8.05 7.00
CA VAL A 122 -14.79 8.38 8.05
C VAL A 122 -15.15 9.74 8.67
N THR A 123 -15.40 10.76 7.85
CA THR A 123 -15.66 12.13 8.33
C THR A 123 -16.98 12.23 9.08
N GLU A 124 -18.04 11.61 8.55
CA GLU A 124 -19.36 11.55 9.17
C GLU A 124 -19.28 10.88 10.54
N ALA A 125 -18.60 9.75 10.61
CA ALA A 125 -18.63 8.92 11.80
C ALA A 125 -17.54 9.26 12.82
N LEU A 126 -16.41 9.85 12.43
CA LEU A 126 -15.33 10.22 13.35
C LEU A 126 -15.21 11.73 13.59
N GLY A 127 -16.05 12.52 12.91
CA GLY A 127 -15.95 13.97 12.89
C GLY A 127 -14.78 14.46 12.03
N SER A 128 -14.70 15.79 11.86
CA SER A 128 -13.56 16.40 11.20
C SER A 128 -12.25 16.04 11.91
N PRO A 129 -11.14 15.89 11.16
CA PRO A 129 -9.85 15.63 11.78
C PRO A 129 -9.50 16.73 12.79
N GLU A 130 -8.93 16.34 13.93
CA GLU A 130 -8.43 17.30 14.91
C GLU A 130 -7.29 18.10 14.26
N PRO A 131 -7.39 19.43 14.15
CA PRO A 131 -6.41 20.26 13.45
C PRO A 131 -5.09 20.37 14.23
N SER A 132 -5.06 19.95 15.49
CA SER A 132 -3.89 19.98 16.36
C SER A 132 -2.99 18.77 16.11
N GLY A 133 -2.01 18.93 15.22
CA GLY A 133 -0.96 17.94 15.05
C GLY A 133 0.10 18.39 14.05
N ARG A 134 1.22 17.66 14.01
CA ARG A 134 2.32 17.98 13.12
C ARG A 134 2.03 17.47 11.71
N TRP A 135 2.19 18.36 10.73
CA TRP A 135 2.15 18.03 9.32
C TRP A 135 3.55 17.72 8.80
N ARG A 136 3.62 16.70 7.94
CA ARG A 136 4.74 16.45 7.05
C ARG A 136 4.30 16.80 5.63
N ASP A 137 4.87 17.90 5.14
CA ASP A 137 4.60 18.42 3.81
C ASP A 137 5.46 17.67 2.79
N LEU A 138 4.81 17.06 1.80
CA LEU A 138 5.45 16.27 0.77
C LEU A 138 5.32 16.98 -0.58
N PRO A 139 6.34 16.91 -1.46
CA PRO A 139 6.30 17.63 -2.72
C PRO A 139 5.33 16.96 -3.69
N GLY A 140 4.30 17.68 -4.15
CA GLY A 140 3.38 17.10 -5.12
C GLY A 140 2.25 18.02 -5.59
N THR A 141 1.72 17.68 -6.77
CA THR A 141 0.55 18.32 -7.39
C THR A 141 -0.42 17.23 -7.85
N PRO A 142 -1.74 17.41 -7.67
CA PRO A 142 -2.38 18.53 -6.98
C PRO A 142 -2.11 18.53 -5.47
N GLU A 143 -2.29 19.68 -4.82
CA GLU A 143 -2.20 19.76 -3.36
C GLU A 143 -3.38 19.03 -2.72
N ILE A 144 -3.09 18.01 -1.91
CA ILE A 144 -4.10 17.13 -1.31
C ILE A 144 -3.67 16.67 0.07
N VAL A 145 -4.63 16.42 0.95
CA VAL A 145 -4.39 15.74 2.22
C VAL A 145 -4.41 14.24 1.99
N LEU A 146 -3.29 13.56 2.23
CA LEU A 146 -3.19 12.11 2.12
C LEU A 146 -3.69 11.41 3.38
N CYS A 147 -3.29 11.95 4.54
CA CYS A 147 -3.75 11.50 5.84
C CYS A 147 -3.69 12.68 6.81
N PRO A 148 -4.77 13.03 7.52
CA PRO A 148 -4.69 14.06 8.55
C PRO A 148 -3.81 13.61 9.72
N PRO A 149 -3.25 14.57 10.49
CA PRO A 149 -2.56 14.25 11.72
C PRO A 149 -3.53 13.66 12.74
N SER A 150 -2.99 12.87 13.66
CA SER A 150 -3.76 12.33 14.78
C SER A 150 -2.84 12.02 15.96
N MET A 151 -3.39 11.62 17.10
CA MET A 151 -2.59 11.08 18.20
C MET A 151 -1.74 9.87 17.80
N ALA A 152 -2.07 9.20 16.69
CA ALA A 152 -1.30 8.07 16.16
C ALA A 152 -0.06 8.49 15.36
N GLY A 153 0.10 9.77 15.03
CA GLY A 153 1.27 10.26 14.29
C GLY A 153 1.02 11.49 13.41
N GLU A 154 2.08 11.89 12.69
CA GLU A 154 2.08 13.05 11.81
C GLU A 154 1.11 12.88 10.62
N GLY A 155 0.52 13.99 10.20
CA GLY A 155 -0.29 14.05 8.98
C GLY A 155 0.59 14.17 7.74
N TYR A 156 0.08 13.71 6.60
CA TYR A 156 0.73 13.86 5.30
C TYR A 156 -0.17 14.66 4.36
N ARG A 157 0.43 15.65 3.70
CA ARG A 157 -0.22 16.38 2.61
C ARG A 157 0.79 16.67 1.51
N LEU A 158 0.30 16.69 0.27
CA LEU A 158 1.05 17.17 -0.87
C LEU A 158 0.89 18.68 -0.97
N LEU A 159 2.00 19.40 -1.15
CA LEU A 159 2.03 20.82 -1.53
C LEU A 159 3.01 20.99 -2.69
N ASP A 160 2.74 21.89 -3.63
CA ASP A 160 3.71 22.14 -4.72
C ASP A 160 4.97 22.84 -4.20
N SER A 161 4.79 23.65 -3.15
CA SER A 161 5.85 24.38 -2.45
C SER A 161 6.67 23.54 -1.47
N ALA A 162 6.23 22.31 -1.16
CA ALA A 162 6.94 21.46 -0.21
C ALA A 162 8.34 21.07 -0.76
N PRO A 163 9.35 21.01 0.12
CA PRO A 163 10.70 20.66 -0.30
C PRO A 163 10.81 19.17 -0.67
N ILE A 164 11.71 18.89 -1.60
CA ILE A 164 12.23 17.53 -1.82
C ILE A 164 13.17 17.21 -0.64
N ASP A 165 13.24 15.94 -0.23
CA ASP A 165 14.19 15.51 0.78
C ASP A 165 15.63 15.86 0.40
N ASP A 166 16.37 16.49 1.31
CA ASP A 166 17.71 17.04 1.04
C ASP A 166 18.74 15.96 0.67
N GLU A 167 18.65 14.77 1.26
CA GLU A 167 19.57 13.68 0.94
C GLU A 167 19.22 13.09 -0.43
N ILE A 168 17.94 12.90 -0.74
CA ILE A 168 17.49 12.48 -2.08
C ILE A 168 17.93 13.49 -3.14
N ALA A 169 17.71 14.78 -2.91
CA ALA A 169 18.10 15.85 -3.83
C ALA A 169 19.62 15.85 -4.09
N ARG A 170 20.41 15.70 -3.02
CA ARG A 170 21.87 15.61 -3.09
C ARG A 170 22.34 14.39 -3.87
N ARG A 171 21.76 13.21 -3.62
CA ARG A 171 22.10 11.96 -4.34
C ARG A 171 21.86 12.08 -5.84
N LEU A 172 20.80 12.77 -6.23
CA LEU A 172 20.48 13.03 -7.64
C LEU A 172 21.28 14.18 -8.27
N GLY A 173 22.09 14.88 -7.47
CA GLY A 173 22.85 16.05 -7.94
C GLY A 173 21.96 17.25 -8.28
N LEU A 174 20.81 17.39 -7.64
CA LEU A 174 19.90 18.50 -7.87
C LEU A 174 20.46 19.79 -7.22
N ALA A 175 20.89 20.74 -8.04
CA ALA A 175 21.11 22.10 -7.60
C ALA A 175 19.75 22.79 -7.33
N THR A 176 19.71 23.74 -6.39
CA THR A 176 18.51 24.47 -5.94
C THR A 176 17.69 25.05 -7.11
N ARG A 177 18.34 25.37 -8.25
CA ARG A 177 17.72 25.91 -9.48
C ARG A 177 18.00 25.10 -10.76
N SER A 178 18.36 23.82 -10.66
CA SER A 178 18.52 22.97 -11.85
C SER A 178 17.21 22.91 -12.67
N PRO A 179 17.21 23.12 -13.99
CA PRO A 179 16.03 22.98 -14.84
C PRO A 179 15.68 21.52 -15.16
N ASP A 180 16.41 20.54 -14.58
CA ASP A 180 16.20 19.11 -14.81
C ASP A 180 14.87 18.63 -14.20
N SER A 181 13.79 18.81 -14.98
CA SER A 181 12.43 18.42 -14.60
C SER A 181 12.30 16.92 -14.37
N PHE A 182 13.08 16.11 -15.09
CA PHE A 182 13.11 14.65 -14.93
C PHE A 182 13.63 14.24 -13.55
N ARG A 183 14.85 14.66 -13.19
CA ARG A 183 15.45 14.29 -11.89
C ARG A 183 14.66 14.89 -10.74
N ARG A 184 14.07 16.09 -10.91
CA ARG A 184 13.19 16.67 -9.90
C ARG A 184 11.94 15.84 -9.69
N GLU A 185 11.26 15.42 -10.74
CA GLU A 185 10.07 14.57 -10.62
C GLU A 185 10.40 13.22 -9.98
N LEU A 186 11.52 12.60 -10.38
CA LEU A 186 12.03 11.38 -9.74
C LEU A 186 12.29 11.60 -8.24
N ALA A 187 12.89 12.72 -7.86
CA ALA A 187 13.16 13.08 -6.47
C ALA A 187 11.88 13.32 -5.67
N ARG A 188 10.86 13.95 -6.27
CA ARG A 188 9.54 14.15 -5.66
C ARG A 188 8.89 12.80 -5.35
N LEU A 189 8.84 11.89 -6.33
CA LEU A 189 8.28 10.55 -6.16
C LEU A 189 9.05 9.75 -5.10
N ALA A 190 10.38 9.78 -5.13
CA ALA A 190 11.21 9.11 -4.13
C ALA A 190 10.99 9.68 -2.71
N THR A 191 10.83 11.00 -2.58
CA THR A 191 10.52 11.66 -1.30
C THR A 191 9.17 11.20 -0.76
N ILE A 192 8.15 11.14 -1.62
CA ILE A 192 6.81 10.65 -1.24
C ILE A 192 6.90 9.20 -0.78
N VAL A 193 7.49 8.30 -1.58
CA VAL A 193 7.56 6.87 -1.24
C VAL A 193 8.35 6.65 0.05
N ALA A 194 9.49 7.31 0.23
CA ALA A 194 10.28 7.24 1.45
C ALA A 194 9.49 7.69 2.69
N ALA A 195 8.78 8.82 2.60
CA ALA A 195 7.95 9.30 3.70
C ALA A 195 6.77 8.37 4.01
N MET A 196 6.16 7.77 2.99
CA MET A 196 5.05 6.84 3.14
C MET A 196 5.50 5.50 3.72
N VAL A 197 6.70 5.03 3.39
CA VAL A 197 7.33 3.89 4.06
C VAL A 197 7.29 4.13 5.56
N ASP A 198 7.79 5.26 6.05
CA ASP A 198 7.81 5.59 7.50
C ASP A 198 6.41 5.74 8.11
N GLY A 199 5.45 6.19 7.31
CA GLY A 199 4.13 6.63 7.76
C GLY A 199 3.01 5.62 7.74
N ASP A 200 3.08 4.64 6.84
CA ASP A 200 2.03 3.66 6.58
C ASP A 200 2.46 2.27 7.06
N PRO A 201 1.84 1.76 8.15
CA PRO A 201 2.17 0.46 8.72
C PRO A 201 1.71 -0.73 7.87
N ASP A 202 0.82 -0.52 6.90
CA ASP A 202 0.29 -1.60 6.04
C ASP A 202 1.14 -1.84 4.78
N LEU A 203 2.19 -1.05 4.56
CA LEU A 203 3.14 -1.28 3.48
C LEU A 203 3.97 -2.53 3.71
N VAL A 204 4.27 -3.21 2.61
CA VAL A 204 5.19 -4.34 2.52
C VAL A 204 6.30 -4.03 1.53
N LEU A 205 7.44 -4.66 1.77
CA LEU A 205 8.63 -4.53 0.95
C LEU A 205 8.88 -5.81 0.15
N ALA A 206 9.11 -5.62 -1.14
CA ALA A 206 9.44 -6.65 -2.11
C ALA A 206 10.82 -6.43 -2.77
N LEU A 207 11.70 -5.62 -2.19
CA LEU A 207 12.97 -5.25 -2.83
C LEU A 207 14.04 -6.34 -2.66
N GLU A 208 14.59 -6.83 -3.78
CA GLU A 208 15.50 -7.99 -3.84
C GLU A 208 16.73 -7.82 -2.94
N SER A 209 17.35 -6.64 -2.97
CA SER A 209 18.58 -6.34 -2.24
C SER A 209 18.38 -6.23 -0.73
N VAL A 210 17.14 -6.08 -0.26
CA VAL A 210 16.80 -6.01 1.16
C VAL A 210 16.21 -7.33 1.65
N ASN A 211 15.32 -7.92 0.86
CA ASN A 211 14.72 -9.22 1.14
C ASN A 211 14.70 -10.08 -0.12
N TYR A 212 15.66 -10.99 -0.20
CA TYR A 212 15.78 -11.94 -1.30
C TYR A 212 14.61 -12.94 -1.36
N LYS A 213 13.90 -13.18 -0.24
CA LYS A 213 12.79 -14.13 -0.15
C LYS A 213 11.46 -13.44 0.09
N GLY A 214 10.79 -13.09 -1.01
CA GLY A 214 9.37 -12.75 -1.01
C GLY A 214 9.03 -11.38 -0.42
N LEU A 215 7.84 -11.28 0.18
CA LEU A 215 7.36 -10.06 0.83
C LEU A 215 7.74 -10.04 2.31
N CYS A 216 8.10 -8.86 2.82
CA CYS A 216 8.23 -8.63 4.25
C CYS A 216 7.48 -7.37 4.69
N VAL A 217 6.97 -7.38 5.92
CA VAL A 217 6.40 -6.18 6.55
C VAL A 217 7.55 -5.28 6.99
N PHE A 218 7.37 -3.96 6.95
CA PHE A 218 8.41 -3.06 7.42
C PHE A 218 8.64 -3.18 8.94
N THR A 219 9.83 -3.63 9.31
CA THR A 219 10.44 -3.48 10.62
C THR A 219 11.39 -2.29 10.59
N GLU A 220 11.90 -1.85 11.74
CA GLU A 220 12.92 -0.79 11.78
C GLU A 220 14.16 -1.16 10.94
N ALA A 221 14.61 -2.41 11.02
CA ALA A 221 15.79 -2.90 10.33
C ALA A 221 15.66 -2.88 8.80
N ASN A 222 14.57 -3.45 8.26
CA ASN A 222 14.38 -3.49 6.80
C ASN A 222 13.94 -2.13 6.23
N ARG A 223 13.30 -1.27 7.03
CA ARG A 223 13.02 0.14 6.70
C ARG A 223 14.31 0.91 6.52
N ALA A 224 15.23 0.83 7.47
CA ALA A 224 16.54 1.45 7.35
C ALA A 224 17.35 0.89 6.16
N ALA A 225 17.26 -0.42 5.91
CA ALA A 225 17.89 -1.04 4.75
C ALA A 225 17.30 -0.54 3.43
N TYR A 226 15.98 -0.41 3.34
CA TYR A 226 15.29 0.16 2.17
C TYR A 226 15.76 1.59 1.88
N HIS A 227 15.76 2.47 2.89
CA HIS A 227 16.19 3.86 2.70
C HIS A 227 17.64 3.94 2.21
N ARG A 228 18.55 3.15 2.78
CA ARG A 228 19.95 3.09 2.32
C ARG A 228 20.06 2.61 0.86
N ASP A 229 19.30 1.58 0.50
CA ASP A 229 19.32 1.02 -0.85
C ASP A 229 18.75 2.02 -1.88
N LEU A 230 17.63 2.67 -1.56
CA LEU A 230 17.04 3.73 -2.39
C LEU A 230 18.04 4.88 -2.62
N LEU A 231 18.66 5.40 -1.56
CA LEU A 231 19.65 6.47 -1.65
C LEU A 231 20.91 6.05 -2.44
N TYR A 232 21.34 4.80 -2.28
CA TYR A 232 22.43 4.23 -3.06
C TYR A 232 22.10 4.23 -4.55
N ARG A 233 20.95 3.66 -4.94
CA ARG A 233 20.53 3.58 -6.35
C ARG A 233 20.31 4.97 -6.97
N LEU A 234 19.70 5.90 -6.23
CA LEU A 234 19.56 7.30 -6.64
C LEU A 234 20.93 7.96 -6.85
N GLY A 235 21.89 7.68 -5.97
CA GLY A 235 23.25 8.19 -6.06
C GLY A 235 24.04 7.60 -7.24
N GLU A 236 23.86 6.32 -7.54
CA GLU A 236 24.41 5.68 -8.75
C GLU A 236 23.84 6.39 -9.99
N TYR A 237 22.51 6.50 -10.10
CA TYR A 237 21.87 7.20 -11.20
C TYR A 237 22.32 8.66 -11.33
N GLY A 238 22.37 9.41 -10.23
CA GLY A 238 22.77 10.82 -10.21
C GLY A 238 24.19 11.08 -10.73
N ARG A 239 25.10 10.11 -10.57
CA ARG A 239 26.49 10.15 -11.05
C ARG A 239 26.64 9.75 -12.51
N THR A 240 25.67 9.06 -13.10
CA THR A 240 25.72 8.69 -14.52
C THR A 240 25.45 9.89 -15.43
N ARG A 241 26.01 9.84 -16.64
CA ARG A 241 25.69 10.80 -17.69
C ARG A 241 24.30 10.50 -18.22
N TYR A 242 23.42 11.51 -18.22
CA TYR A 242 22.07 11.37 -18.76
C TYR A 242 22.12 10.76 -20.16
N GLY A 243 21.37 9.68 -20.34
CA GLY A 243 21.24 8.99 -21.61
C GLY A 243 22.34 7.99 -21.96
N SER A 244 23.30 7.75 -21.06
CA SER A 244 24.22 6.63 -21.23
C SER A 244 23.54 5.29 -20.92
N PRO A 245 24.03 4.18 -21.46
CA PRO A 245 23.59 2.82 -21.09
C PRO A 245 23.53 2.62 -19.58
N GLU A 246 24.60 3.02 -18.87
CA GLU A 246 24.72 2.90 -17.41
C GLU A 246 23.64 3.72 -16.69
N SER A 247 23.27 4.88 -17.24
CA SER A 247 22.17 5.70 -16.68
C SER A 247 20.82 5.00 -16.78
N PHE A 248 20.57 4.23 -17.84
CA PHE A 248 19.35 3.43 -17.97
C PHE A 248 19.33 2.25 -17.02
N GLU A 249 20.45 1.53 -16.91
CA GLU A 249 20.55 0.44 -15.96
C GLU A 249 20.30 0.93 -14.54
N ALA A 250 20.94 2.04 -14.15
CA ALA A 250 20.75 2.66 -12.84
C ALA A 250 19.29 3.13 -12.65
N LEU A 251 18.67 3.73 -13.67
CA LEU A 251 17.28 4.18 -13.61
C LEU A 251 16.29 3.02 -13.46
N VAL A 252 16.51 1.89 -14.15
CA VAL A 252 15.70 0.67 -13.99
C VAL A 252 15.79 0.14 -12.56
N LEU A 253 16.97 0.23 -11.94
CA LEU A 253 17.15 -0.16 -10.54
C LEU A 253 16.45 0.82 -9.58
N VAL A 254 16.49 2.14 -9.84
CA VAL A 254 15.73 3.12 -9.06
C VAL A 254 14.23 2.85 -9.16
N ASP A 255 13.71 2.60 -10.36
CA ASP A 255 12.31 2.21 -10.54
C ASP A 255 11.98 0.94 -9.76
N GLU A 256 12.82 -0.11 -9.81
CA GLU A 256 12.60 -1.31 -9.00
C GLU A 256 12.44 -0.97 -7.51
N ALA A 257 13.27 -0.09 -6.96
CA ALA A 257 13.17 0.30 -5.55
C ALA A 257 11.86 1.02 -5.23
N LEU A 258 11.39 1.91 -6.12
CA LEU A 258 10.10 2.59 -5.95
C LEU A 258 8.93 1.61 -6.07
N GLN A 259 8.98 0.69 -7.03
CA GLN A 259 7.92 -0.29 -7.31
C GLN A 259 7.86 -1.43 -6.30
N SER A 260 8.89 -1.57 -5.47
CA SER A 260 9.00 -2.62 -4.44
C SER A 260 8.32 -2.27 -3.12
N VAL A 261 7.76 -1.07 -2.99
CA VAL A 261 6.98 -0.65 -1.82
C VAL A 261 5.49 -0.79 -2.16
N LEU A 262 4.83 -1.78 -1.57
CA LEU A 262 3.50 -2.22 -2.00
C LEU A 262 2.53 -2.30 -0.83
N HIS A 263 1.24 -2.30 -1.13
CA HIS A 263 0.21 -2.83 -0.23
C HIS A 263 -0.12 -4.27 -0.59
N MET A 264 -0.70 -5.00 0.37
CA MET A 264 -1.33 -6.29 0.12
C MET A 264 -2.77 -6.28 0.63
N PRO A 265 -3.78 -6.44 -0.26
CA PRO A 265 -3.68 -6.62 -1.71
C PRO A 265 -3.06 -5.41 -2.42
N VAL A 266 -2.54 -5.63 -3.64
CA VAL A 266 -1.93 -4.56 -4.45
C VAL A 266 -2.98 -3.48 -4.70
N ALA A 267 -2.57 -2.22 -4.55
CA ALA A 267 -3.44 -1.07 -4.78
C ALA A 267 -4.16 -1.15 -6.13
N ALA A 268 -5.44 -0.79 -6.13
CA ALA A 268 -6.27 -0.86 -7.33
C ALA A 268 -5.74 0.06 -8.42
N GLY A 269 -5.93 -0.32 -9.69
CA GLY A 269 -5.63 0.57 -10.82
C GLY A 269 -6.46 1.85 -10.74
N GLY A 270 -5.81 3.00 -11.00
CA GLY A 270 -6.43 4.32 -10.87
C GLY A 270 -6.57 4.82 -9.43
N SER A 271 -6.04 4.11 -8.43
CA SER A 271 -5.91 4.63 -7.08
C SER A 271 -4.77 5.65 -6.99
N TRP A 272 -4.76 6.46 -5.93
CA TRP A 272 -3.67 7.41 -5.71
C TRP A 272 -2.30 6.72 -5.64
N TRP A 273 -2.21 5.61 -4.90
CA TRP A 273 -0.98 4.84 -4.74
C TRP A 273 -0.53 4.21 -6.06
N SER A 274 -1.45 3.68 -6.88
CA SER A 274 -1.07 3.17 -8.21
C SER A 274 -0.54 4.29 -9.10
N GLY A 275 -1.12 5.49 -9.01
CA GLY A 275 -0.69 6.69 -9.72
C GLY A 275 0.76 7.11 -9.43
N ILE A 276 1.22 6.99 -8.17
CA ILE A 276 2.64 7.24 -7.82
C ILE A 276 3.55 6.30 -8.59
N HIS A 277 3.24 5.02 -8.60
CA HIS A 277 4.05 4.05 -9.31
C HIS A 277 3.94 4.16 -10.83
N GLU A 278 2.77 4.50 -11.37
CA GLU A 278 2.56 4.72 -12.80
C GLU A 278 3.38 5.93 -13.28
N ARG A 279 3.42 7.02 -12.50
CA ARG A 279 4.29 8.17 -12.76
C ARG A 279 5.77 7.80 -12.73
N ALA A 280 6.21 7.06 -11.71
CA ALA A 280 7.60 6.58 -11.62
C ALA A 280 7.96 5.73 -12.84
N ARG A 281 7.07 4.81 -13.24
CA ARG A 281 7.27 3.95 -14.40
C ARG A 281 7.26 4.73 -15.72
N ALA A 282 6.40 5.74 -15.84
CA ALA A 282 6.33 6.61 -17.01
C ALA A 282 7.63 7.39 -17.22
N LEU A 283 8.33 7.80 -16.14
CA LEU A 283 9.66 8.42 -16.27
C LEU A 283 10.63 7.48 -17.01
N VAL A 284 10.70 6.20 -16.65
CA VAL A 284 11.61 5.25 -17.30
C VAL A 284 11.26 5.03 -18.77
N PHE A 285 9.98 4.85 -19.09
CA PHE A 285 9.54 4.69 -20.48
C PHE A 285 9.70 5.98 -21.31
N ASN A 286 9.53 7.14 -20.71
CA ASN A 286 9.77 8.41 -21.40
C ASN A 286 11.26 8.58 -21.69
N ALA A 287 12.14 8.24 -20.74
CA ALA A 287 13.58 8.24 -20.96
C ALA A 287 13.94 7.32 -22.15
N GLN A 288 13.35 6.12 -22.27
CA GLN A 288 13.63 5.21 -23.39
C GLN A 288 13.44 5.86 -24.77
N ARG A 289 12.47 6.80 -24.92
CA ARG A 289 12.18 7.44 -26.22
C ARG A 289 13.36 8.19 -26.81
N ASP A 290 14.25 8.68 -25.96
CA ASP A 290 15.44 9.44 -26.36
C ASP A 290 16.64 8.52 -26.67
N HIS A 291 16.46 7.19 -26.57
CA HIS A 291 17.53 6.19 -26.61
C HIS A 291 17.23 4.96 -27.48
N PRO A 292 17.56 5.00 -28.78
CA PRO A 292 17.20 3.96 -29.75
C PRO A 292 17.85 2.57 -29.52
N GLY A 293 18.85 2.46 -28.62
CA GLY A 293 19.47 1.19 -28.22
C GLY A 293 18.80 0.49 -27.02
N VAL A 294 17.78 1.13 -26.42
CA VAL A 294 17.13 0.65 -25.19
C VAL A 294 15.75 0.05 -25.50
N HIS A 295 15.54 -1.18 -25.05
CA HIS A 295 14.27 -1.87 -25.14
C HIS A 295 13.77 -2.18 -23.73
N LEU A 296 12.62 -1.65 -23.35
CA LEU A 296 11.96 -1.97 -22.08
C LEU A 296 10.69 -2.77 -22.33
N GLN A 297 10.40 -3.71 -21.43
CA GLN A 297 9.14 -4.42 -21.43
C GLN A 297 8.53 -4.48 -20.03
N LEU A 298 7.28 -4.00 -19.95
CA LEU A 298 6.41 -4.22 -18.80
C LEU A 298 5.97 -5.68 -18.76
N LEU A 299 6.21 -6.35 -17.64
CA LEU A 299 5.85 -7.73 -17.43
C LEU A 299 4.47 -7.83 -16.76
N ALA A 300 3.40 -7.71 -17.54
CA ALA A 300 2.00 -7.71 -17.04
C ALA A 300 1.15 -8.91 -17.49
N HIS A 301 1.71 -9.83 -18.27
CA HIS A 301 1.03 -11.06 -18.70
C HIS A 301 1.12 -12.16 -17.63
N PRO A 302 0.29 -13.23 -17.72
CA PRO A 302 0.40 -14.37 -16.81
C PRO A 302 1.84 -14.89 -16.70
N TYR A 303 2.27 -15.26 -15.49
CA TYR A 303 3.64 -15.61 -15.13
C TYR A 303 4.25 -16.64 -16.09
N ARG A 304 3.48 -17.66 -16.48
CA ARG A 304 3.90 -18.69 -17.44
C ARG A 304 4.37 -18.15 -18.80
N GLN A 305 3.87 -16.98 -19.22
CA GLN A 305 4.21 -16.34 -20.49
C GLN A 305 5.44 -15.43 -20.38
N ILE A 306 5.76 -14.95 -19.19
CA ILE A 306 6.85 -13.99 -18.96
C ILE A 306 8.08 -14.59 -18.26
N ARG A 307 7.98 -15.80 -17.69
CA ARG A 307 9.07 -16.43 -16.91
C ARG A 307 10.42 -16.54 -17.62
N GLY A 308 10.45 -16.47 -18.95
CA GLY A 308 11.70 -16.43 -19.73
C GLY A 308 12.37 -15.05 -19.77
N LYS A 309 11.70 -14.02 -19.25
CA LYS A 309 12.16 -12.62 -19.18
C LYS A 309 12.34 -12.14 -17.75
N THR A 310 12.13 -13.01 -16.76
CA THR A 310 12.39 -12.72 -15.34
C THR A 310 13.66 -13.42 -14.86
N GLY A 311 14.14 -13.01 -13.69
CA GLY A 311 15.23 -13.69 -12.98
C GLY A 311 14.71 -14.68 -11.94
N ASP A 312 15.60 -15.23 -11.11
CA ASP A 312 15.25 -16.30 -10.16
C ASP A 312 14.51 -15.82 -8.90
N ASN A 313 14.41 -14.51 -8.68
CA ASN A 313 13.93 -13.91 -7.44
C ASN A 313 12.53 -13.27 -7.54
N ASP A 314 11.66 -13.83 -8.39
CA ASP A 314 10.25 -13.44 -8.46
C ASP A 314 9.50 -13.78 -7.16
N VAL A 315 8.53 -12.93 -6.80
CA VAL A 315 7.78 -13.02 -5.56
C VAL A 315 6.45 -13.72 -5.78
N ARG A 316 6.37 -14.99 -5.38
CA ARG A 316 5.13 -15.76 -5.39
C ARG A 316 4.28 -15.47 -4.15
N ILE A 317 3.03 -15.07 -4.35
CA ILE A 317 2.05 -14.88 -3.27
C ILE A 317 1.02 -16.00 -3.32
N ARG A 318 0.89 -16.76 -2.21
CA ARG A 318 -0.17 -17.75 -2.05
C ARG A 318 -1.52 -17.04 -2.04
N SER A 319 -2.26 -17.15 -3.15
CA SER A 319 -3.52 -16.44 -3.35
C SER A 319 -4.54 -17.35 -4.02
N ASP A 320 -5.01 -17.00 -5.22
CA ASP A 320 -6.04 -17.73 -5.96
C ASP A 320 -5.49 -18.82 -6.89
N GLY A 321 -4.17 -18.96 -7.02
CA GLY A 321 -3.56 -19.90 -7.97
C GLY A 321 -3.66 -19.49 -9.43
N SER A 322 -4.08 -18.25 -9.74
CA SER A 322 -4.32 -17.82 -11.12
C SER A 322 -3.05 -17.74 -11.97
N GLY A 323 -1.87 -17.65 -11.36
CA GLY A 323 -0.61 -17.48 -12.09
C GLY A 323 -0.47 -16.09 -12.73
N ASN A 324 -1.33 -15.14 -12.36
CA ASN A 324 -1.33 -13.79 -12.89
C ASN A 324 -0.25 -12.95 -12.22
N VAL A 325 0.40 -12.09 -13.02
CA VAL A 325 1.29 -11.08 -12.45
C VAL A 325 0.44 -10.00 -11.78
N LEU A 326 0.69 -9.78 -10.50
CA LEU A 326 0.04 -8.76 -9.68
C LEU A 326 0.79 -7.43 -9.78
N ARG A 327 2.12 -7.48 -9.91
CA ARG A 327 2.96 -6.28 -10.04
C ARG A 327 4.26 -6.60 -10.79
N CYS A 328 4.65 -5.71 -11.71
CA CYS A 328 6.00 -5.71 -12.29
C CYS A 328 6.92 -4.83 -11.44
N LEU A 329 7.78 -5.45 -10.64
CA LEU A 329 8.76 -4.77 -9.77
C LEU A 329 9.89 -4.18 -10.60
N ARG A 330 10.55 -5.01 -11.40
CA ARG A 330 11.61 -4.60 -12.32
C ARG A 330 11.20 -4.89 -13.75
N LEU A 331 11.37 -3.90 -14.62
CA LEU A 331 11.20 -4.06 -16.05
C LEU A 331 12.22 -5.08 -16.59
N TRP A 332 11.81 -5.88 -17.56
CA TRP A 332 12.81 -6.50 -18.42
C TRP A 332 13.39 -5.40 -19.31
N ALA A 333 14.71 -5.33 -19.41
CA ALA A 333 15.38 -4.35 -20.25
C ALA A 333 16.50 -5.00 -21.08
N GLU A 334 16.68 -4.50 -22.29
CA GLU A 334 17.88 -4.72 -23.10
C GLU A 334 18.49 -3.36 -23.40
N VAL A 335 19.72 -3.14 -22.95
CA VAL A 335 20.47 -1.89 -23.05
C VAL A 335 21.78 -2.21 -23.74
N ASP A 336 21.99 -1.72 -24.96
CA ASP A 336 23.20 -1.97 -25.76
C ASP A 336 23.61 -3.46 -25.81
N GLY A 337 22.62 -4.34 -26.00
CA GLY A 337 22.79 -5.79 -26.08
C GLY A 337 22.95 -6.51 -24.74
N LYS A 338 23.07 -5.77 -23.63
CA LYS A 338 23.05 -6.34 -22.28
C LYS A 338 21.61 -6.47 -21.78
N ARG A 339 21.25 -7.67 -21.31
CA ARG A 339 19.91 -7.95 -20.78
C ARG A 339 19.88 -7.83 -19.26
N LEU A 340 18.91 -7.06 -18.78
CA LEU A 340 18.52 -7.01 -17.38
C LEU A 340 17.21 -7.80 -17.21
N PRO A 341 17.23 -8.91 -16.44
CA PRO A 341 16.04 -9.69 -16.21
C PRO A 341 15.02 -8.90 -15.40
N GLY A 342 13.76 -8.97 -15.78
CA GLY A 342 12.68 -8.36 -15.00
C GLY A 342 12.42 -9.12 -13.71
N ARG A 343 11.50 -8.58 -12.91
CA ARG A 343 11.10 -9.17 -11.63
C ARG A 343 9.65 -8.84 -11.33
N VAL A 344 8.89 -9.80 -10.84
CA VAL A 344 7.45 -9.65 -10.63
C VAL A 344 6.99 -10.14 -9.25
N VAL A 345 5.82 -9.66 -8.84
CA VAL A 345 4.96 -10.29 -7.85
C VAL A 345 3.84 -11.00 -8.61
N TYR A 346 3.57 -12.26 -8.31
CA TYR A 346 2.52 -13.03 -9.00
C TYR A 346 1.71 -13.92 -8.06
N SER A 347 0.47 -14.22 -8.46
CA SER A 347 -0.40 -15.14 -7.76
C SER A 347 0.05 -16.58 -7.98
N GLY A 348 0.45 -17.22 -6.89
CA GLY A 348 0.91 -18.58 -6.82
C GLY A 348 -0.18 -19.57 -6.50
#